data_AF-A0A1X0QD69-F1
#
_entry.id   AF-A0A1X0QD69-F1
#
_cell.length_a   1.000
_cell.length_b   1.000
_cell.length_c   1.000
_cell.angle_alpha   90.00
_cell.angle_beta   90.00
_cell.angle_gamma   90.00
#
_symmetry.space_group_name_H-M   'P 1'
#
loop_
_entity.id
_entity.type
_entity.pdbx_description
1 polymer ?
#
loop_
_entity_poly.entity_id
_entity_poly.type
_entity_poly.pdbx_seq_one_letter_code
_entity_poly.pdbx_strand_id
1 'polypeptide(L)'
;MILFIGFFFYLLNYFLYKNELIYCTLNPYESGGVFWREATKLILFSVITFQIFTFVVISNKTNMLIFLLLVPLLGIDYYFYKGLKDLFTANCRNIPINEPEETFLDNFSRNVLKNRKKYLEDWGELRIDNTEDNLPITEMGLHDKQPKFDTNSYYRDPATLETYNELLLPAKFFKSIKFILTYDQNNVYEMKLDNENSYSFF
;
A
#
# COMPACT_ATOMS: atom_id res chain seq x y z
N MET A 1 -20.21 16.58 -21.30
CA MET A 1 -21.01 15.39 -20.98
C MET A 1 -20.14 14.16 -20.74
N ILE A 2 -19.23 13.80 -21.66
CA ILE A 2 -18.39 12.58 -21.53
C ILE A 2 -17.49 12.57 -20.27
N LEU A 3 -16.94 13.72 -19.86
CA LEU A 3 -16.10 13.83 -18.66
C LEU A 3 -16.84 13.48 -17.37
N PHE A 4 -18.10 13.89 -17.23
CA PHE A 4 -18.92 13.59 -16.06
C PHE A 4 -19.21 12.10 -15.94
N ILE A 5 -19.53 11.45 -17.06
CA ILE A 5 -19.77 10.01 -17.13
C ILE A 5 -18.49 9.25 -16.76
N GLY A 6 -17.35 9.66 -17.31
CA GLY A 6 -16.05 9.09 -16.99
C GLY A 6 -15.68 9.24 -15.51
N PHE A 7 -15.92 10.42 -14.93
CA PHE A 7 -15.67 10.67 -13.51
C PHE A 7 -16.49 9.73 -12.61
N PHE A 8 -17.79 9.59 -12.88
CA PHE A 8 -18.65 8.72 -12.09
C PHE A 8 -18.27 7.24 -12.25
N PHE A 9 -17.87 6.85 -13.46
CA PHE A 9 -17.34 5.51 -13.73
C PHE A 9 -16.11 5.21 -12.87
N TYR A 10 -15.09 6.09 -12.86
CA TYR A 10 -13.90 5.87 -12.05
C TYR A 10 -14.19 5.90 -10.54
N LEU A 11 -15.11 6.74 -10.10
CA LEU A 11 -15.50 6.84 -8.69
C LEU A 11 -16.16 5.54 -8.20
N LEU A 12 -17.09 4.98 -8.96
CA LEU A 12 -17.72 3.69 -8.60
C LEU A 12 -16.70 2.55 -8.63
N ASN A 13 -15.86 2.49 -9.67
CA ASN A 13 -14.81 1.48 -9.78
C ASN A 13 -13.80 1.57 -8.62
N TYR A 14 -13.46 2.77 -8.17
CA TYR A 14 -12.57 2.97 -7.03
C TYR A 14 -13.12 2.28 -5.77
N PHE A 15 -14.40 2.48 -5.44
CA PHE A 15 -15.02 1.82 -4.29
C PHE A 15 -15.10 0.30 -4.47
N LEU A 16 -15.44 -0.17 -5.67
CA LEU A 16 -15.55 -1.59 -5.96
C LEU A 16 -14.20 -2.30 -5.84
N TYR A 17 -13.16 -1.79 -6.51
CA TYR A 17 -11.83 -2.39 -6.46
C TYR A 17 -11.18 -2.27 -5.09
N LYS A 18 -11.44 -1.19 -4.34
CA LYS A 18 -10.98 -1.09 -2.96
C LYS A 18 -11.57 -2.21 -2.10
N ASN A 19 -12.87 -2.45 -2.20
CA ASN A 19 -13.52 -3.53 -1.46
C ASN A 19 -13.00 -4.91 -1.91
N GLU A 20 -12.84 -5.11 -3.21
CA GLU A 20 -12.31 -6.37 -3.75
C GLU A 20 -10.89 -6.64 -3.23
N LEU A 21 -10.01 -5.64 -3.25
CA LEU A 21 -8.63 -5.74 -2.79
C LEU A 21 -8.55 -6.06 -1.28
N ILE A 22 -9.45 -5.50 -0.47
CA ILE A 22 -9.47 -5.74 0.98
C ILE A 22 -10.02 -7.14 1.32
N TYR A 23 -11.07 -7.59 0.65
CA TYR A 23 -11.86 -8.73 1.11
C TYR A 23 -11.74 -10.00 0.26
N CYS A 24 -11.43 -9.86 -1.04
CA CYS A 24 -11.55 -10.96 -2.00
C CYS A 24 -10.22 -11.33 -2.68
N THR A 25 -9.31 -10.36 -2.87
CA THR A 25 -8.08 -10.59 -3.62
C THR A 25 -6.92 -10.98 -2.71
N LEU A 26 -6.44 -12.21 -2.86
CA LEU A 26 -5.13 -12.60 -2.31
C LEU A 26 -4.09 -12.31 -3.38
N ASN A 27 -3.22 -11.32 -3.16
CA ASN A 27 -2.23 -10.90 -4.15
C ASN A 27 -0.94 -11.75 -4.01
N PRO A 28 -0.62 -12.64 -4.97
CA PRO A 28 0.56 -13.49 -4.89
C PRO A 28 1.86 -12.78 -5.31
N TYR A 29 1.77 -11.56 -5.87
CA TYR A 29 2.93 -10.82 -6.39
C TYR A 29 2.97 -9.39 -5.86
N GLU A 30 4.04 -9.05 -5.14
CA GLU A 30 4.31 -7.69 -4.71
C GLU A 30 5.27 -7.02 -5.70
N SER A 31 4.73 -6.15 -6.57
CA SER A 31 5.51 -5.54 -7.66
C SER A 31 6.32 -4.30 -7.25
N GLY A 32 6.25 -3.88 -5.99
CA GLY A 32 6.98 -2.71 -5.46
C GLY A 32 6.72 -1.41 -6.23
N GLY A 33 5.58 -1.30 -6.93
CA GLY A 33 5.23 -0.10 -7.70
C GLY A 33 5.94 0.02 -9.06
N VAL A 34 6.62 -1.01 -9.57
CA VAL A 34 7.29 -0.98 -10.88
C VAL A 34 6.33 -0.62 -12.02
N PHE A 35 5.05 -1.04 -11.91
CA PHE A 35 4.02 -0.74 -12.89
C PHE A 35 3.65 0.75 -12.97
N TRP A 36 3.93 1.54 -11.92
CA TRP A 36 3.67 2.97 -11.88
C TRP A 36 4.36 3.73 -13.01
N ARG A 37 5.57 3.27 -13.39
CA ARG A 37 6.31 3.82 -14.51
C ARG A 37 5.57 3.64 -15.84
N GLU A 38 5.03 2.46 -16.08
CA GLU A 38 4.32 2.16 -17.33
C GLU A 38 2.97 2.88 -17.38
N ALA A 39 2.25 2.95 -16.25
CA ALA A 39 1.03 3.74 -16.14
C ALA A 39 1.27 5.24 -16.45
N THR A 40 2.33 5.82 -15.89
CA THR A 40 2.69 7.23 -16.12
C THR A 40 3.00 7.50 -17.59
N LYS A 41 3.72 6.60 -18.28
CA LYS A 41 3.98 6.72 -19.72
C LYS A 41 2.69 6.69 -20.54
N LEU A 42 1.76 5.80 -20.20
CA LEU A 42 0.47 5.69 -20.90
C LEU A 42 -0.38 6.95 -20.73
N ILE A 43 -0.42 7.52 -19.53
CA ILE A 43 -1.12 8.78 -19.26
C ILE A 43 -0.51 9.91 -20.11
N LEU A 44 0.81 10.03 -20.13
CA LEU A 44 1.51 11.09 -20.87
C LEU A 44 1.32 10.93 -22.39
N PHE A 45 1.35 9.69 -22.89
CA PHE A 45 1.01 9.38 -24.28
C PHE A 45 -0.43 9.77 -24.63
N SER A 46 -1.39 9.53 -23.73
CA SER A 46 -2.79 9.95 -23.89
C SER A 46 -2.92 11.48 -24.00
N VAL A 47 -2.20 12.22 -23.15
CA VAL A 47 -2.19 13.70 -23.19
C VAL A 47 -1.62 14.22 -24.51
N ILE A 48 -0.47 13.71 -24.95
CA ILE A 48 0.14 14.10 -26.24
C ILE A 48 -0.80 13.79 -27.40
N THR A 49 -1.42 12.60 -27.39
CA THR A 49 -2.38 12.18 -28.41
C THR A 49 -3.58 13.13 -28.44
N PHE A 50 -4.12 13.49 -27.28
CA PHE A 50 -5.22 14.46 -27.16
C PHE A 50 -4.84 15.84 -27.71
N GLN A 51 -3.61 16.30 -27.45
CA GLN A 51 -3.11 17.57 -28.00
C GLN A 51 -2.95 17.53 -29.52
N ILE A 52 -2.49 16.40 -30.09
CA ILE A 52 -2.40 16.22 -31.55
C ILE A 52 -3.80 16.25 -32.17
N PHE A 53 -4.80 15.57 -31.59
CA PHE A 53 -6.17 15.63 -32.11
C PHE A 53 -6.76 17.04 -32.00
N THR A 54 -6.52 17.71 -30.88
CA THR A 54 -6.94 19.10 -30.66
C THR A 54 -6.30 20.02 -31.71
N PHE A 55 -5.03 19.81 -32.02
CA PHE A 55 -4.32 20.53 -33.08
C PHE A 55 -4.98 20.36 -34.45
N VAL A 56 -5.33 19.12 -34.84
CA VAL A 56 -6.02 18.85 -36.11
C VAL A 56 -7.38 19.56 -36.17
N VAL A 57 -8.16 19.51 -35.09
CA VAL A 57 -9.48 20.16 -35.03
C VAL A 57 -9.38 21.68 -35.14
N ILE A 58 -8.37 22.28 -34.52
CA ILE A 58 -8.18 23.74 -34.49
C ILE A 58 -7.58 24.26 -35.79
N SER A 59 -6.68 23.48 -36.42
CA SER A 59 -6.12 23.81 -37.74
C SER A 59 -7.23 24.01 -38.79
N ASN A 60 -8.35 23.29 -38.66
CA ASN A 60 -9.50 23.45 -39.54
C ASN A 60 -10.32 24.72 -39.29
N LYS A 61 -10.13 25.43 -38.17
CA LYS A 61 -10.93 26.60 -37.76
C LYS A 61 -10.21 27.94 -37.91
N THR A 62 -9.16 28.03 -38.72
CA THR A 62 -8.41 29.26 -39.11
C THR A 62 -7.89 30.16 -37.97
N ASN A 63 -7.90 29.69 -36.71
CA ASN A 63 -7.44 30.47 -35.56
C ASN A 63 -5.94 30.28 -35.30
N MET A 64 -5.13 31.11 -35.95
CA MET A 64 -3.66 31.07 -35.87
C MET A 64 -3.09 31.31 -34.46
N LEU A 65 -3.80 32.04 -33.60
CA LEU A 65 -3.37 32.30 -32.21
C LEU A 65 -3.35 31.03 -31.35
N ILE A 66 -4.31 30.13 -31.55
CA ILE A 66 -4.39 28.89 -30.76
C ILE A 66 -3.32 27.90 -31.21
N PHE A 67 -2.97 27.93 -32.50
CA PHE A 67 -1.84 27.19 -33.05
C PHE A 67 -0.52 27.59 -32.38
N LEU A 68 -0.29 28.90 -32.19
CA LEU A 68 0.93 29.40 -31.55
C LEU A 68 1.05 28.99 -30.06
N LEU A 69 -0.08 28.74 -29.41
CA LEU A 69 -0.16 28.36 -27.99
C LEU A 69 -0.01 26.85 -27.74
N LEU A 70 -0.34 26.02 -28.75
CA LEU A 70 -0.19 24.57 -28.71
C LEU A 70 1.27 24.10 -28.83
N VAL A 71 2.10 24.81 -29.59
CA VAL A 71 3.50 24.44 -29.79
C VAL A 71 4.33 24.50 -28.49
N PRO A 72 4.24 25.56 -27.66
CA PRO A 72 4.87 25.58 -26.34
C PRO A 72 4.37 24.47 -25.41
N LEU A 73 3.09 24.11 -25.51
CA LEU A 73 2.47 23.09 -24.66
C LEU A 73 3.12 21.71 -24.87
N LEU A 74 3.37 21.33 -26.14
CA LEU A 74 4.11 20.10 -26.46
C LEU A 74 5.55 20.12 -25.92
N GLY A 75 6.18 21.30 -25.95
CA GLY A 75 7.51 21.49 -25.35
C GLY A 75 7.49 21.26 -23.83
N ILE A 76 6.51 21.82 -23.14
CA ILE A 76 6.33 21.65 -21.69
C ILE A 76 6.12 20.17 -21.35
N ASP A 77 5.27 19.45 -22.09
CA ASP A 77 5.02 18.03 -21.86
C ASP A 77 6.27 17.17 -22.04
N TYR A 78 7.12 17.50 -23.02
CA TYR A 78 8.40 16.82 -23.21
C TYR A 78 9.35 17.03 -22.03
N TYR A 79 9.49 18.27 -21.54
CA TYR A 79 10.31 18.56 -20.37
C TYR A 79 9.74 17.91 -19.10
N PHE A 80 8.42 17.90 -18.97
CA PHE A 80 7.72 17.23 -17.88
C PHE A 80 7.97 15.72 -17.89
N TYR A 81 7.88 15.07 -19.06
CA TYR A 81 8.24 13.65 -19.21
C TYR A 81 9.68 13.38 -18.81
N LYS A 82 10.62 14.22 -19.27
CA LYS A 82 12.03 14.08 -18.93
C LYS A 82 12.25 14.22 -17.42
N GLY A 83 11.64 15.22 -16.79
CA GLY A 83 11.69 15.42 -15.34
C GLY A 83 11.12 14.24 -14.56
N LEU A 84 9.96 13.71 -14.97
CA LEU A 84 9.38 12.51 -14.36
C LEU A 84 10.28 11.30 -14.52
N LYS A 85 10.86 11.09 -15.70
CA LYS A 85 11.78 9.98 -15.94
C LYS A 85 13.00 10.08 -15.04
N ASP A 86 13.63 11.24 -14.95
CA ASP A 86 14.86 11.42 -14.19
C ASP A 86 14.61 11.27 -12.67
N LEU A 87 13.49 11.78 -12.16
CA LEU A 87 13.14 11.68 -10.73
C LEU A 87 12.68 10.27 -10.32
N PHE A 88 11.77 9.66 -11.08
CA PHE A 88 11.13 8.42 -10.65
C PHE A 88 11.86 7.16 -11.11
N THR A 89 12.71 7.21 -12.15
CA THR A 89 13.39 5.99 -12.62
C THR A 89 14.38 5.45 -11.60
N ALA A 90 15.06 6.32 -10.85
CA ALA A 90 15.96 5.89 -9.77
C ALA A 90 15.17 5.26 -8.62
N ASN A 91 14.11 5.92 -8.17
CA ASN A 91 13.31 5.50 -7.03
C ASN A 91 12.48 4.23 -7.30
N CYS A 92 12.01 4.03 -8.54
CA CYS A 92 11.26 2.82 -8.89
C CYS A 92 12.13 1.61 -9.25
N ARG A 93 13.44 1.80 -9.46
CA ARG A 93 14.38 0.70 -9.78
C ARG A 93 15.21 0.27 -8.59
N ASN A 94 15.51 1.20 -7.71
CA ASN A 94 16.39 0.97 -6.56
C ASN A 94 15.54 1.05 -5.31
N ILE A 95 15.67 0.05 -4.44
CA ILE A 95 15.16 0.16 -3.08
C ILE A 95 16.11 1.13 -2.36
N PRO A 96 15.64 2.28 -1.86
CA PRO A 96 16.48 3.16 -1.08
C PRO A 96 16.85 2.41 0.20
N ILE A 97 18.11 2.02 0.33
CA ILE A 97 18.59 1.42 1.57
C ILE A 97 18.52 2.51 2.62
N ASN A 98 17.70 2.30 3.65
CA ASN A 98 17.63 3.22 4.76
C ASN A 98 18.91 3.07 5.60
N GLU A 99 19.46 4.17 6.13
CA GLU A 99 20.69 4.14 6.94
C GLU A 99 20.66 3.07 8.07
N PRO A 100 19.53 2.83 8.77
CA PRO A 100 19.43 1.76 9.75
C PRO A 100 19.52 0.34 9.15
N GLU A 101 18.95 0.12 7.95
CA GLU A 101 19.03 -1.17 7.26
C GLU A 101 20.46 -1.43 6.76
N GLU A 102 21.14 -0.38 6.29
CA GLU A 102 22.56 -0.46 5.93
C GLU A 102 23.39 -0.88 7.15
N THR A 103 23.19 -0.22 8.30
CA THR A 103 23.91 -0.58 9.54
C THR A 103 23.59 -2.00 10.02
N PHE A 104 22.35 -2.48 9.86
CA PHE A 104 21.97 -3.85 10.19
C PHE A 104 22.69 -4.86 9.27
N LEU A 105 22.66 -4.64 7.96
CA LEU A 105 23.30 -5.51 6.96
C LEU A 105 24.82 -5.55 7.16
N ASP A 106 25.44 -4.41 7.47
CA ASP A 106 26.86 -4.31 7.80
C ASP A 106 27.20 -5.12 9.05
N ASN A 107 26.41 -4.98 10.12
CA ASN A 107 26.62 -5.71 11.36
C ASN A 107 26.41 -7.22 11.19
N PHE A 108 25.38 -7.62 10.45
CA PHE A 108 25.13 -9.02 10.10
C PHE A 108 26.32 -9.60 9.34
N SER A 109 26.77 -8.92 8.28
CA SER A 109 27.90 -9.35 7.45
C SER A 109 29.19 -9.50 8.25
N ARG A 110 29.49 -8.54 9.14
CA ARG A 110 30.66 -8.59 10.03
C ARG A 110 30.59 -9.77 11.01
N ASN A 111 29.41 -10.02 11.58
CA ASN A 111 29.21 -11.13 12.52
C ASN A 111 29.36 -12.50 11.83
N VAL A 112 28.81 -12.66 10.63
CA VAL A 112 28.97 -13.89 9.84
C VAL A 112 30.43 -14.16 9.52
N LEU A 113 31.19 -13.14 9.09
CA LEU A 113 32.63 -13.29 8.80
C LEU A 113 33.43 -13.64 10.06
N LYS A 114 33.12 -13.00 11.20
CA LYS A 114 33.77 -13.29 12.48
C LYS A 114 33.51 -14.73 12.92
N ASN A 115 32.26 -15.18 12.83
CA ASN A 115 31.88 -16.55 13.17
C ASN A 115 32.57 -17.55 12.22
N ARG A 116 32.57 -17.28 10.92
CA ARG A 116 33.27 -18.12 9.93
C ARG A 116 34.76 -18.23 10.23
N LYS A 117 35.43 -17.12 10.56
CA LYS A 117 36.85 -17.14 10.93
C LYS A 117 37.09 -17.99 12.18
N LYS A 118 36.24 -17.84 13.20
CA LYS A 118 36.30 -18.66 14.41
C LYS A 118 36.12 -20.15 14.10
N TYR A 119 35.15 -20.51 13.26
CA TYR A 119 34.96 -21.90 12.83
C TYR A 119 36.18 -22.46 12.10
N LEU A 120 36.83 -21.66 11.24
CA LEU A 120 38.05 -22.07 10.55
C LEU A 120 39.27 -22.19 11.47
N GLU A 121 39.36 -21.35 12.51
CA GLU A 121 40.42 -21.45 13.54
C GLU A 121 40.19 -22.67 14.45
N ASP A 122 38.93 -22.98 14.76
CA ASP A 122 38.53 -24.18 15.51
C ASP A 122 38.54 -25.46 14.64
N TRP A 123 38.78 -25.33 13.32
CA TRP A 123 38.83 -26.42 12.35
C TRP A 123 40.19 -27.14 12.43
N GLY A 124 40.32 -28.02 13.42
CA GLY A 124 41.42 -28.97 13.53
C GLY A 124 41.09 -30.31 12.89
N GLU A 125 42.06 -30.92 12.20
CA GLU A 125 41.97 -32.18 11.42
C GLU A 125 41.65 -33.45 12.23
N LEU A 126 41.31 -33.34 13.52
CA LEU A 126 41.15 -34.48 14.44
C LEU A 126 39.73 -34.71 14.96
N ARG A 127 38.70 -34.12 14.34
CA ARG A 127 37.31 -34.50 14.64
C ARG A 127 36.78 -35.47 13.60
N ILE A 128 36.90 -36.77 13.90
CA ILE A 128 36.02 -37.79 13.32
C ILE A 128 34.70 -37.71 14.09
N ASP A 129 33.93 -36.65 13.85
CA ASP A 129 32.56 -36.58 14.33
C ASP A 129 31.68 -36.54 13.08
N ASN A 130 30.68 -37.42 13.04
CA ASN A 130 29.58 -37.44 12.06
C ASN A 130 28.66 -36.23 12.25
N THR A 131 29.22 -35.05 12.41
CA THR A 131 28.49 -33.79 12.40
C THR A 131 28.29 -33.42 10.95
N GLU A 132 27.12 -33.77 10.43
CA GLU A 132 26.50 -33.08 9.31
C GLU A 132 26.78 -31.57 9.45
N ASP A 133 27.19 -30.94 8.36
CA ASP A 133 27.51 -29.51 8.26
C ASP A 133 26.23 -28.67 8.38
N ASN A 134 25.56 -28.85 9.51
CA ASN A 134 24.35 -28.17 9.90
C ASN A 134 24.80 -26.85 10.51
N LEU A 135 25.04 -25.85 9.65
CA LEU A 135 24.86 -24.47 10.09
C LEU A 135 23.46 -24.40 10.67
N PRO A 136 23.26 -24.09 11.97
CA PRO A 136 21.95 -23.77 12.48
C PRO A 136 21.60 -22.42 11.88
N ILE A 137 21.19 -22.41 10.61
CA ILE A 137 20.25 -21.43 10.12
C ILE A 137 18.95 -21.80 10.83
N THR A 138 18.89 -21.52 12.14
CA THR A 138 17.65 -21.66 12.91
C THR A 138 16.56 -20.79 12.30
N GLU A 139 16.96 -19.75 11.56
CA GLU A 139 16.11 -18.73 10.98
C GLU A 139 16.80 -18.18 9.72
N MET A 140 16.26 -18.44 8.52
CA MET A 140 16.37 -17.41 7.48
C MET A 140 15.67 -16.20 8.10
N GLY A 141 16.28 -15.00 8.10
CA GLY A 141 15.71 -13.81 8.73
C GLY A 141 14.29 -13.40 8.25
N LEU A 142 13.68 -14.18 7.36
CA LEU A 142 12.24 -14.28 7.19
C LEU A 142 11.64 -15.08 8.34
N HIS A 143 11.48 -14.41 9.47
CA HIS A 143 10.57 -14.91 10.48
C HIS A 143 9.15 -14.99 9.90
N ASP A 144 8.67 -16.19 9.62
CA ASP A 144 7.23 -16.54 9.62
C ASP A 144 6.66 -16.49 11.06
N LYS A 145 7.25 -15.68 11.94
CA LYS A 145 6.53 -15.23 13.14
C LYS A 145 5.41 -14.40 12.56
N GLN A 146 4.16 -14.86 12.70
CA GLN A 146 3.01 -13.99 12.51
C GLN A 146 3.36 -12.67 13.19
N PRO A 147 3.42 -11.55 12.44
CA PRO A 147 3.99 -10.33 12.95
C PRO A 147 3.24 -10.01 14.23
N LYS A 148 3.95 -10.06 15.37
CA LYS A 148 3.48 -9.34 16.54
C LYS A 148 3.58 -7.90 16.12
N PHE A 149 2.48 -7.35 15.61
CA PHE A 149 2.39 -5.99 15.14
C PHE A 149 2.85 -5.09 16.28
N ASP A 150 4.06 -4.56 16.13
CA ASP A 150 4.60 -3.59 17.05
C ASP A 150 3.80 -2.30 16.80
N THR A 151 2.90 -1.95 17.71
CA THR A 151 1.99 -0.79 17.58
C THR A 151 2.74 0.55 17.53
N ASN A 152 4.07 0.52 17.70
CA ASN A 152 5.00 1.64 17.65
C ASN A 152 5.95 1.59 16.44
N SER A 153 5.55 0.99 15.31
CA SER A 153 6.30 1.17 14.07
C SER A 153 6.26 2.64 13.62
N TYR A 154 7.41 3.16 13.16
CA TYR A 154 7.54 4.56 12.70
C TYR A 154 6.67 4.84 11.46
N TYR A 155 6.39 3.80 10.67
CA TYR A 155 5.41 3.80 9.61
C TYR A 155 4.05 3.42 10.20
N ARG A 156 3.11 4.38 10.23
CA ARG A 156 1.69 4.11 10.49
C ARG A 156 1.09 3.34 9.32
N ASP A 157 1.47 2.07 9.18
CA ASP A 157 0.93 1.17 8.18
C ASP A 157 -0.51 0.79 8.57
N PRO A 158 -1.52 1.08 7.73
CA PRO A 158 -2.91 0.68 7.99
C PRO A 158 -3.09 -0.82 8.21
N ALA A 159 -2.17 -1.65 7.70
CA ALA A 159 -2.17 -3.10 7.91
C ALA A 159 -1.69 -3.51 9.33
N THR A 160 -0.97 -2.64 10.03
CA THR A 160 -0.48 -2.87 11.41
C THR A 160 -1.45 -2.38 12.48
N LEU A 161 -2.45 -1.59 12.09
CA LEU A 161 -3.56 -1.23 12.96
C LEU A 161 -4.42 -2.48 13.18
N GLU A 162 -4.71 -2.80 14.45
CA GLU A 162 -5.73 -3.79 14.79
C GLU A 162 -7.06 -3.35 14.17
N THR A 163 -7.34 -3.92 13.01
CA THR A 163 -8.58 -3.69 12.28
C THR A 163 -9.66 -4.53 12.96
N TYR A 164 -10.25 -3.97 14.01
CA TYR A 164 -11.58 -4.39 14.42
C TYR A 164 -12.54 -3.94 13.32
N ASN A 165 -12.93 -4.90 12.49
CA ASN A 165 -13.94 -4.76 11.45
C ASN A 165 -15.21 -4.14 12.05
N GLU A 166 -15.44 -2.85 11.80
CA GLU A 166 -16.71 -2.16 12.00
C GLU A 166 -17.16 -1.64 10.64
N LEU A 167 -17.89 -2.46 9.90
CA LEU A 167 -18.56 -1.95 8.70
C LEU A 167 -19.63 -0.90 9.07
N LEU A 168 -20.10 -0.84 10.33
CA LEU A 168 -21.02 0.22 10.79
C LEU A 168 -21.14 0.44 12.33
N LEU A 169 -20.82 -0.53 13.20
CA LEU A 169 -20.97 -0.42 14.67
C LEU A 169 -19.97 -1.31 15.45
N PRO A 170 -19.64 -0.99 16.73
CA PRO A 170 -18.66 -1.73 17.52
C PRO A 170 -18.96 -3.20 17.75
N ALA A 171 -17.90 -4.01 17.78
CA ALA A 171 -18.01 -5.40 18.18
C ALA A 171 -18.65 -5.50 19.58
N LYS A 172 -19.73 -6.28 19.69
CA LYS A 172 -20.58 -6.45 20.88
C LYS A 172 -21.51 -5.26 21.20
N PHE A 173 -21.71 -4.29 20.31
CA PHE A 173 -22.65 -3.16 20.50
C PHE A 173 -24.03 -3.59 21.01
N PHE A 174 -24.64 -4.62 20.41
CA PHE A 174 -25.93 -5.15 20.86
C PHE A 174 -25.86 -5.88 22.20
N LYS A 175 -24.71 -6.47 22.56
CA LYS A 175 -24.51 -7.05 23.89
C LYS A 175 -24.30 -5.97 24.95
N SER A 176 -23.64 -4.86 24.62
CA SER A 176 -23.50 -3.70 25.51
C SER A 176 -24.83 -2.98 25.70
N ILE A 177 -25.64 -2.79 24.66
CA ILE A 177 -27.02 -2.30 24.80
C ILE A 177 -27.86 -3.27 25.63
N LYS A 178 -27.75 -4.57 25.31
CA LYS A 178 -28.08 -5.74 26.15
C LYS A 178 -27.94 -5.47 27.64
N PHE A 179 -26.69 -5.26 28.00
CA PHE A 179 -26.21 -5.11 29.35
C PHE A 179 -26.73 -3.84 30.00
N ILE A 180 -26.66 -2.70 29.31
CA ILE A 180 -27.15 -1.40 29.80
C ILE A 180 -28.66 -1.49 30.08
N LEU A 181 -29.46 -2.04 29.16
CA LEU A 181 -30.90 -2.24 29.37
C LEU A 181 -31.20 -3.17 30.55
N THR A 182 -30.36 -4.16 30.82
CA THR A 182 -30.60 -5.11 31.92
C THR A 182 -30.22 -4.51 33.28
N TYR A 183 -29.13 -3.74 33.34
CA TYR A 183 -28.51 -3.33 34.60
C TYR A 183 -28.66 -1.83 34.94
N ASP A 184 -29.18 -1.00 34.03
CA ASP A 184 -29.49 0.40 34.33
C ASP A 184 -30.80 0.51 35.14
N GLN A 185 -30.68 0.55 36.47
CA GLN A 185 -31.80 0.63 37.41
C GLN A 185 -32.43 2.03 37.49
N ASN A 186 -31.65 3.07 37.22
CA ASN A 186 -32.09 4.47 37.37
C ASN A 186 -32.45 5.12 36.03
N ASN A 187 -32.47 4.35 34.94
CA ASN A 187 -32.79 4.78 33.57
C ASN A 187 -32.06 6.08 33.18
N VAL A 188 -30.77 6.19 33.53
CA VAL A 188 -29.98 7.41 33.37
C VAL A 188 -29.84 7.79 31.89
N TYR A 189 -29.95 6.80 31.00
CA TYR A 189 -29.84 6.95 29.56
C TYR A 189 -31.19 6.97 28.83
N GLU A 190 -32.32 6.94 29.56
CA GLU A 190 -33.70 6.94 29.01
C GLU A 190 -33.98 5.86 27.94
N MET A 191 -33.18 4.79 27.91
CA MET A 191 -33.29 3.73 26.89
C MET A 191 -34.36 2.68 27.23
N LYS A 192 -34.83 2.62 28.48
CA LYS A 192 -36.05 1.89 28.82
C LYS A 192 -37.23 2.78 28.51
N LEU A 193 -37.93 2.49 27.41
CA LEU A 193 -39.27 3.04 27.18
C LEU A 193 -40.17 2.52 28.28
N ASP A 194 -40.78 3.44 29.04
CA ASP A 194 -41.84 3.09 29.97
C ASP A 194 -42.93 2.32 29.22
N ASN A 195 -43.25 1.14 29.73
CA ASN A 195 -44.22 0.22 29.15
C ASN A 195 -45.61 0.84 29.12
N GLU A 196 -45.94 1.57 28.06
CA GLU A 196 -47.30 1.71 27.55
C GLU A 196 -47.27 1.75 26.02
N ASN A 197 -46.94 0.60 25.42
CA ASN A 197 -47.58 0.03 24.23
C ASN A 197 -46.60 -0.92 23.53
N SER A 198 -46.83 -2.20 23.80
CA SER A 198 -46.27 -3.32 23.05
C SER A 198 -46.60 -3.20 21.56
N TYR A 199 -45.59 -3.00 20.72
CA TYR A 199 -45.62 -3.53 19.36
C TYR A 199 -44.40 -4.42 19.16
N SER A 200 -44.70 -5.71 19.16
CA SER A 200 -43.83 -6.78 18.69
C SER A 200 -43.32 -6.48 17.29
N PHE A 201 -42.00 -6.42 17.09
CA PHE A 201 -41.40 -6.79 15.82
C PHE A 201 -39.95 -7.26 16.03
N PHE A 202 -39.76 -8.56 15.73
CA PHE A 202 -38.54 -9.38 15.70
C PHE A 202 -37.91 -9.81 17.02
#